data_AF-A0A4R9IQS0-F1
#
_entry.id   AF-A0A4R9IQS0-F1
#
_cell.length_a   1.000
_cell.length_b   1.000
_cell.length_c   1.000
_cell.angle_alpha   90.00
_cell.angle_beta   90.00
_cell.angle_gamma   90.00
#
_symmetry.space_group_name_H-M   'P 1'
#
loop_
_entity.id
_entity.type
_entity.pdbx_description
1 polymer ?
#
loop_
_entity_poly.entity_id
_entity_poly.type
_entity_poly.pdbx_seq_one_letter_code
_entity_poly.pdbx_strand_id
1 'polypeptide(L)'
;MKTKQMSPKQIQSELSRIGFNEYDVFLRVGGVSLSQVKNTINGKSNNPSILMRLEELGVKHGRKFASNPERTYKHGLSKEKRRVG
;
A
#
# COMPACT_ATOMS: atom_id res chain seq x y z
N MET A 1 6.66 -11.26 -17.00
CA MET A 1 5.68 -12.08 -16.25
C MET A 1 4.57 -11.17 -15.70
N LYS A 2 3.29 -11.41 -16.04
CA LYS A 2 2.16 -10.70 -15.43
C LYS A 2 2.00 -11.23 -14.00
N THR A 3 2.25 -10.40 -12.98
CA THR A 3 1.91 -10.73 -11.60
C THR A 3 0.39 -10.90 -11.51
N LYS A 4 -0.08 -12.11 -11.24
CA LYS A 4 -1.52 -12.39 -11.11
C LYS A 4 -2.04 -11.59 -9.91
N GLN A 5 -2.96 -10.68 -10.16
CA GLN A 5 -3.60 -9.90 -9.10
C GLN A 5 -4.32 -10.84 -8.14
N MET A 6 -4.07 -10.69 -6.83
CA MET A 6 -4.78 -11.47 -5.82
C MET A 6 -6.22 -10.98 -5.72
N SER A 7 -7.14 -11.93 -5.54
CA SER A 7 -8.52 -11.60 -5.19
C SER A 7 -8.58 -11.05 -3.75
N PRO A 8 -9.60 -10.25 -3.41
CA PRO A 8 -9.82 -9.77 -2.04
C PRO A 8 -9.75 -10.87 -0.97
N LYS A 9 -10.34 -12.03 -1.25
CA LYS A 9 -10.33 -13.20 -0.35
C LYS A 9 -8.91 -13.72 -0.11
N GLN A 10 -8.07 -13.73 -1.14
CA GLN A 10 -6.68 -14.16 -1.01
C GLN A 10 -5.85 -13.17 -0.19
N ILE A 11 -6.07 -11.86 -0.39
CA ILE A 11 -5.39 -10.81 0.39
C ILE A 11 -5.76 -10.94 1.88
N GLN A 12 -7.04 -11.13 2.19
CA GLN A 12 -7.50 -11.38 3.55
C GLN A 12 -6.91 -12.68 4.12
N SER A 13 -6.84 -13.76 3.32
CA SER A 13 -6.23 -15.02 3.77
C SER A 13 -4.74 -14.88 4.08
N GLU A 14 -3.98 -14.16 3.26
CA GLU A 14 -2.55 -13.92 3.52
C GLU A 14 -2.34 -13.02 4.75
N LEU A 15 -3.17 -11.98 4.92
CA LEU A 15 -3.14 -11.15 6.12
C LEU A 15 -3.43 -11.99 7.37
N SER A 16 -4.48 -12.80 7.35
CA SER A 16 -4.80 -13.71 8.47
C SER A 16 -3.68 -14.71 8.72
N ARG A 17 -3.00 -15.22 7.67
CA ARG A 17 -1.87 -16.16 7.80
C ARG A 17 -0.70 -15.56 8.57
N ILE A 18 -0.47 -14.25 8.45
CA ILE A 18 0.57 -13.53 9.21
C ILE A 18 0.05 -12.97 10.55
N GLY A 19 -1.20 -13.27 10.93
CA GLY A 19 -1.82 -12.80 12.17
C GLY A 19 -2.28 -11.34 12.12
N PHE A 20 -2.49 -10.78 10.93
CA PHE A 20 -2.95 -9.41 10.74
C PHE A 20 -4.40 -9.38 10.28
N ASN A 21 -5.15 -8.40 10.76
CA ASN A 21 -6.45 -8.04 10.25
C ASN A 21 -6.41 -6.64 9.58
N GLU A 22 -7.54 -6.20 9.04
CA GLU A 22 -7.69 -4.90 8.38
C GLU A 22 -7.41 -3.72 9.32
N TYR A 23 -7.68 -3.89 10.62
CA TYR A 23 -7.40 -2.90 11.65
C TYR A 23 -5.91 -2.79 11.95
N ASP A 24 -5.16 -3.90 11.95
CA ASP A 24 -3.70 -3.88 12.11
C ASP A 24 -3.01 -3.16 10.93
N VAL A 25 -3.56 -3.33 9.72
CA VAL A 25 -3.12 -2.57 8.55
C VAL A 25 -3.41 -1.08 8.75
N PHE A 26 -4.61 -0.72 9.20
CA PHE A 26 -4.97 0.66 9.52
C PHE A 26 -4.04 1.30 10.56
N LEU A 27 -3.75 0.62 11.68
CA LEU A 27 -2.87 1.13 12.72
C LEU A 27 -1.45 1.44 12.23
N ARG A 28 -1.02 0.78 11.15
CA ARG A 28 0.32 0.92 10.58
C ARG A 28 0.37 1.87 9.38
N VAL A 29 -0.77 2.24 8.81
CA VAL A 29 -0.86 3.22 7.73
C VAL A 29 -1.38 4.53 8.31
N GLY A 30 -0.46 5.44 8.62
CA GLY A 30 -0.82 6.80 9.06
C GLY A 30 -1.56 7.58 7.97
N GLY A 31 -2.57 8.36 8.36
CA GLY A 31 -3.25 9.31 7.46
C GLY A 31 -4.31 8.71 6.52
N VAL A 32 -4.81 7.51 6.80
CA VAL A 32 -5.94 6.89 6.06
C VAL A 32 -7.05 6.48 7.02
N SER A 33 -8.28 6.39 6.53
CA SER A 33 -9.40 5.84 7.31
C SER A 33 -9.49 4.32 7.18
N LEU A 34 -10.06 3.66 8.19
CA LEU A 34 -10.33 2.22 8.14
C LEU A 34 -11.19 1.83 6.91
N SER A 35 -12.10 2.71 6.49
CA SER A 35 -12.89 2.51 5.26
C SER A 35 -12.01 2.47 4.01
N GLN A 36 -10.98 3.34 3.92
CA GLN A 36 -10.03 3.30 2.81
C GLN A 36 -9.20 2.00 2.78
N VAL A 37 -8.84 1.47 3.95
CA VAL A 37 -8.17 0.16 4.08
C VAL A 37 -9.06 -0.95 3.56
N LYS A 38 -10.29 -1.04 4.07
CA LYS A 38 -11.29 -2.01 3.61
C LYS A 38 -11.55 -1.92 2.12
N ASN A 39 -11.69 -0.70 1.59
CA ASN A 39 -11.91 -0.50 0.15
C ASN A 39 -10.70 -0.94 -0.67
N THR A 40 -9.47 -0.77 -0.19
CA THR A 40 -8.26 -1.19 -0.90
C THR A 40 -8.10 -2.72 -0.89
N ILE A 41 -8.33 -3.35 0.26
CA ILE A 41 -8.29 -4.82 0.40
C ILE A 41 -9.40 -5.48 -0.44
N ASN A 42 -10.63 -4.93 -0.39
CA ASN A 42 -11.75 -5.37 -1.22
C ASN A 42 -11.61 -5.00 -2.70
N GLY A 43 -10.56 -4.28 -3.04
CA GLY A 43 -10.26 -3.93 -4.40
C GLY A 43 -11.13 -2.83 -5.01
N LYS A 44 -11.90 -2.11 -4.20
CA LYS A 44 -12.72 -0.95 -4.58
C LYS A 44 -11.90 0.34 -4.73
N SER A 45 -10.71 0.41 -4.14
CA SER A 45 -9.80 1.55 -4.27
C SER A 45 -8.34 1.09 -4.41
N ASN A 46 -7.48 2.02 -4.85
CA ASN A 46 -6.05 1.80 -5.05
C ASN A 46 -5.24 2.81 -4.23
N ASN A 47 -5.40 2.78 -2.90
CA ASN A 47 -4.64 3.68 -2.05
C ASN A 47 -3.17 3.23 -1.97
N PRO A 48 -2.20 4.07 -2.41
CA PRO A 48 -0.80 3.68 -2.49
C PRO A 48 -0.20 3.37 -1.11
N SER A 49 -0.50 4.16 -0.08
CA SER A 49 0.04 3.93 1.27
C SER A 49 -0.37 2.56 1.83
N ILE A 50 -1.60 2.14 1.54
CA ILE A 50 -2.12 0.82 1.97
C ILE A 50 -1.49 -0.31 1.16
N LEU A 51 -1.42 -0.15 -0.18
CA LEU A 51 -0.78 -1.16 -1.04
C LEU A 51 0.69 -1.36 -0.69
N MET A 52 1.41 -0.29 -0.34
CA MET A 52 2.83 -0.34 0.04
C MET A 52 2.99 -1.12 1.33
N ARG A 53 2.11 -0.85 2.30
CA ARG A 53 2.14 -1.58 3.56
C ARG A 53 1.79 -3.06 3.39
N LEU A 54 0.86 -3.40 2.52
CA LEU A 54 0.55 -4.80 2.19
C LEU A 54 1.77 -5.50 1.57
N GLU A 55 2.49 -4.83 0.67
CA GLU A 55 3.72 -5.37 0.07
C GLU A 55 4.85 -5.55 1.09
N GLU A 56 5.04 -4.59 2.01
CA GLU A 56 5.98 -4.70 3.14
C GLU A 56 5.65 -5.88 4.07
N LEU A 57 4.37 -6.23 4.20
CA LEU A 57 3.89 -7.40 4.95
C LEU A 57 4.02 -8.71 4.15
N GLY A 58 4.55 -8.66 2.93
CA GLY A 58 4.69 -9.81 2.04
C GLY A 58 3.41 -10.18 1.27
N VAL A 59 2.34 -9.39 1.41
CA VAL A 59 1.05 -9.60 0.75
C VAL A 59 1.05 -8.93 -0.63
N LYS A 60 1.41 -9.71 -1.65
CA LYS A 60 1.48 -9.23 -3.05
C LYS A 60 0.10 -9.09 -3.68
N HIS A 61 -0.57 -7.96 -3.44
CA HIS A 61 -1.89 -7.61 -4.02
C HIS A 61 -1.90 -7.74 -5.56
N GLY A 62 -0.75 -7.56 -6.22
CA GLY A 62 -0.57 -7.71 -7.67
C GLY A 62 -1.19 -6.56 -8.48
N ARG A 63 -1.91 -5.66 -7.81
CA ARG A 63 -2.09 -4.29 -8.29
C ARG A 63 -0.75 -3.60 -8.23
N LYS A 64 -0.15 -3.44 -9.40
CA LYS A 64 0.95 -2.50 -9.55
C LYS A 64 0.39 -1.15 -9.15
N PHE A 65 1.10 -0.46 -8.28
CA PHE A 65 1.05 1.00 -8.31
C PHE A 65 1.17 1.42 -9.77
N ALA A 66 0.51 2.51 -10.16
CA ALA A 66 1.07 3.29 -11.26
C ALA A 66 2.39 3.92 -10.78
N SER A 67 3.33 3.12 -10.26
CA SER A 67 4.74 3.46 -10.24
C SER A 67 5.15 3.38 -11.70
N ASN A 68 4.99 4.50 -12.40
CA ASN A 68 6.03 4.88 -13.31
C ASN A 68 7.25 5.09 -12.41
N PRO A 69 8.23 4.17 -12.35
CA PRO A 69 9.33 4.25 -11.39
C PRO A 69 10.13 5.56 -11.53
N GLU A 70 10.01 6.28 -12.64
CA GLU A 70 10.62 7.60 -12.85
C GLU A 70 10.00 8.74 -12.02
N ARG A 71 8.77 8.61 -11.50
CA ARG A 71 8.06 9.74 -10.87
C ARG A 71 8.04 9.71 -9.34
N THR A 72 8.11 8.53 -8.71
CA THR A 72 7.94 8.39 -7.26
C THR A 72 9.20 8.70 -6.46
N TYR A 73 10.39 8.55 -7.06
CA TYR A 73 11.67 8.92 -6.43
C TYR A 73 11.91 10.44 -6.32
N LYS A 74 11.01 11.30 -6.84
CA LYS A 74 11.13 12.76 -6.68
C LYS A 74 10.31 13.36 -5.53
N HIS A 75 9.37 12.64 -4.93
CA HIS A 75 8.49 13.22 -3.90
C HIS A 75 8.99 13.07 -2.45
N GLY A 76 10.03 12.26 -2.21
CA GLY A 76 10.63 12.09 -0.88
C GLY A 76 11.94 12.86 -0.63
N LEU A 77 12.50 13.53 -1.65
CA LEU A 77 13.83 14.15 -1.59
C LEU A 77 13.82 15.62 -2.09
N SER A 78 12.78 16.37 -1.74
CA SER A 78 12.79 17.83 -1.95
C SER A 78 12.08 18.56 -0.82
N LYS A 79 12.60 18.41 0.40
CA LYS A 79 12.41 19.38 1.49
C LYS A 79 13.66 19.53 2.35
N GLU A 80 14.84 19.61 1.74
CA GLU A 80 16.01 20.12 2.46
C GLU A 80 17.07 20.68 1.52
N LYS A 81 16.83 21.86 0.94
CA LYS A 81 17.88 22.88 0.85
C LYS A 81 17.32 24.22 1.26
N ARG A 82 17.68 24.56 2.49
CA ARG A 82 17.54 25.86 3.14
C ARG A 82 18.10 26.97 2.24
N ARG A 83 17.52 28.15 2.37
CA ARG A 83 18.23 29.44 2.30
C ARG A 83 19.70 29.27 2.67
N VAL A 84 20.62 29.61 1.78
CA VAL A 84 21.84 30.41 2.06
C VAL A 84 22.36 30.94 0.71
N GLY A 85 22.58 32.25 0.61
CA GLY A 85 23.35 32.90 -0.46
C GLY A 85 22.50 33.77 -1.36
#